data_AF-A0A6G0M0V4-F1
#
_entry.id   AF-A0A6G0M0V4-F1
#
_cell.length_a   1.000
_cell.length_b   1.000
_cell.length_c   1.000
_cell.angle_alpha   90.00
_cell.angle_beta   90.00
_cell.angle_gamma   90.00
#
_symmetry.space_group_name_H-M   'P 1'
#
loop_
_entity.id
_entity.type
_entity.pdbx_description
1 polymer ?
#
loop_
_entity_poly.entity_id
_entity_poly.type
_entity_poly.pdbx_seq_one_letter_code
_entity_poly.pdbx_strand_id
1 'polypeptide(L)'
;MVHTYPREKKQAVIAQVQEGDAVVDVAATSGVHERTIRKWLATAKEGRSLSATRPGSKPFFHQVAEQHLDDWASAGISLIILSSALRSFEKPRR
;
A
#
# COMPACT_ATOMS: atom_id res chain seq x y z
N MET A 1 1.75 19.42 -5.77
CA MET A 1 2.74 18.92 -4.79
C MET A 1 2.00 18.26 -3.65
N VAL A 2 2.39 17.04 -3.24
CA VAL A 2 1.78 16.35 -2.10
C VAL A 2 2.52 16.79 -0.84
N HIS A 3 1.86 17.56 0.02
CA HIS A 3 2.41 17.91 1.34
C HIS A 3 2.20 16.74 2.30
N THR A 4 3.29 16.12 2.72
CA THR A 4 3.27 15.08 3.75
C THR A 4 3.36 15.77 5.12
N TYR A 5 2.29 15.66 5.90
CA TYR A 5 2.26 16.16 7.28
C TYR A 5 2.59 15.04 8.26
N PRO A 6 3.49 15.27 9.23
CA PRO A 6 3.79 14.31 10.28
C PRO A 6 2.55 14.08 11.16
N ARG A 7 2.47 12.91 11.82
CA ARG A 7 1.27 12.47 12.56
C ARG A 7 0.97 13.41 13.72
N GLU A 8 2.01 13.88 14.38
CA GLU A 8 1.99 14.77 15.54
C GLU A 8 1.33 16.10 15.14
N LYS A 9 1.72 16.66 13.98
CA LYS A 9 1.13 17.89 13.45
C LYS A 9 -0.35 17.72 13.11
N LYS A 10 -0.75 16.57 12.55
CA LYS A 10 -2.17 16.27 12.28
C LYS A 10 -2.98 16.22 13.57
N GLN A 11 -2.46 15.56 14.59
CA GLN A 11 -3.13 15.42 15.88
C GLN A 11 -3.27 16.76 16.61
N ALA A 12 -2.22 17.58 16.61
CA ALA A 12 -2.26 18.91 17.21
C ALA A 12 -3.33 19.79 16.55
N VAL A 13 -3.36 19.83 15.21
CA VAL A 13 -4.37 20.60 14.44
C VAL A 13 -5.80 20.12 14.72
N ILE A 14 -6.00 18.81 14.86
CA ILE A 14 -7.33 18.26 15.17
C ILE A 14 -7.74 18.58 16.60
N ALA A 15 -6.83 18.43 17.57
CA ALA A 15 -7.08 18.72 18.97
C ALA A 15 -7.49 20.19 19.15
N GLN A 16 -6.76 21.09 18.48
CA GLN A 16 -7.01 22.53 18.53
C GLN A 16 -8.42 22.90 18.02
N VAL A 17 -8.86 22.30 16.91
CA VAL A 17 -10.25 22.51 16.43
C VAL A 17 -11.28 21.84 17.33
N GLN A 18 -10.96 20.71 17.98
CA GLN A 18 -11.86 20.05 18.93
C GLN A 18 -12.01 20.81 20.25
N GLU A 19 -10.99 21.59 20.63
CA GLU A 19 -10.99 22.47 21.81
C GLU A 19 -11.84 23.73 21.59
N GLY A 20 -12.21 24.03 20.35
CA GLY A 20 -13.15 25.08 19.98
C GLY A 20 -12.61 26.12 19.02
N ASP A 21 -11.32 26.05 18.65
CA ASP A 21 -10.72 26.99 17.72
C ASP A 21 -11.35 26.87 16.32
N ALA A 22 -11.56 28.02 15.67
CA ALA A 22 -12.12 28.04 14.33
C ALA A 22 -11.13 27.45 13.32
N VAL A 23 -11.64 26.64 12.38
CA VAL A 23 -10.83 26.00 11.33
C VAL A 23 -10.02 27.00 10.51
N VAL A 24 -10.54 28.22 10.33
CA VAL A 24 -9.87 29.31 9.60
C VAL A 24 -8.63 29.78 10.36
N ASP A 25 -8.74 30.00 11.66
CA ASP A 25 -7.63 30.47 12.51
C ASP A 25 -6.55 29.39 12.66
N VAL A 26 -6.97 28.13 12.81
CA VAL A 26 -6.06 26.98 12.83
C VAL A 26 -5.37 26.81 11.47
N ALA A 27 -6.06 27.05 10.35
CA ALA A 27 -5.45 27.01 9.02
C ALA A 27 -4.39 28.09 8.84
N ALA A 28 -4.69 29.32 9.27
CA ALA A 28 -3.75 30.45 9.22
C ALA A 28 -2.50 30.19 10.08
N THR A 29 -2.69 29.65 11.29
CA THR A 29 -1.59 29.41 12.25
C THR A 29 -0.73 28.19 11.87
N SER A 30 -1.36 27.11 11.41
CA SER A 30 -0.66 25.85 11.11
C SER A 30 -0.08 25.77 9.69
N GLY A 31 -0.51 26.68 8.80
CA GLY A 31 -0.24 26.63 7.37
C GLY A 31 -0.91 25.45 6.65
N VAL A 32 -1.85 24.76 7.31
CA VAL A 32 -2.60 23.65 6.73
C VAL A 32 -3.88 24.20 6.12
N HIS A 33 -4.11 23.92 4.84
CA HIS A 33 -5.31 24.37 4.15
C HIS A 33 -6.60 23.84 4.83
N GLU A 34 -7.63 24.68 4.97
CA GLU A 34 -8.87 24.35 5.69
C GLU A 34 -9.51 23.03 5.23
N ARG A 35 -9.57 22.81 3.91
CA ARG A 35 -10.07 21.56 3.31
C ARG A 35 -9.37 20.31 3.87
N THR A 36 -8.07 20.38 4.11
CA THR A 36 -7.27 19.29 4.68
C THR A 36 -7.64 19.06 6.15
N ILE A 37 -7.81 20.15 6.92
CA ILE A 37 -8.23 20.09 8.32
C ILE A 37 -9.62 19.44 8.43
N ARG A 38 -10.59 19.87 7.62
CA ARG A 38 -11.94 19.27 7.57
C ARG A 38 -11.90 17.78 7.22
N LYS A 39 -11.03 17.38 6.29
CA LYS A 39 -10.84 15.96 5.94
C LYS A 39 -10.30 15.17 7.13
N TRP A 40 -9.33 15.70 7.86
CA TRP A 40 -8.79 15.04 9.05
C TRP A 40 -9.82 14.93 10.17
N LEU A 41 -10.63 15.97 10.39
CA LEU A 41 -11.73 15.95 11.36
C LEU A 41 -12.78 14.88 11.01
N ALA A 42 -13.17 14.78 9.72
CA ALA A 42 -14.07 13.72 9.27
C ALA A 42 -13.47 12.32 9.50
N THR A 43 -12.19 12.14 9.14
CA THR A 43 -11.46 10.88 9.34
C THR A 43 -11.40 10.50 10.83
N ALA A 44 -11.15 11.48 11.71
CA ALA A 44 -11.10 11.29 13.16
C ALA A 44 -12.47 10.93 13.74
N LYS A 45 -13.55 11.56 13.26
CA LYS A 45 -14.94 11.22 13.67
C LYS A 45 -15.32 9.79 13.31
N GLU A 46 -14.82 9.27 12.20
CA GLU A 46 -15.07 7.89 11.75
C GLU A 46 -14.15 6.86 12.44
N GLY A 47 -13.30 7.28 13.36
CA GLY A 47 -12.33 6.41 14.03
C GLY A 47 -11.25 5.87 13.10
N ARG A 48 -11.10 6.43 11.89
CA ARG A 48 -10.10 6.00 10.92
C ARG A 48 -8.73 6.55 11.30
N SER A 49 -7.68 5.76 11.07
CA SER A 49 -6.31 6.19 11.35
C SER A 49 -5.92 7.38 10.46
N LEU A 50 -5.31 8.40 11.07
CA LEU A 50 -4.73 9.56 10.39
C LEU A 50 -3.37 9.24 9.72
N SER A 51 -2.89 8.00 9.88
CA SER A 51 -1.72 7.51 9.16
C SER A 51 -1.97 7.57 7.66
N ALA A 52 -0.96 7.96 6.89
CA ALA A 52 -0.98 7.85 5.45
C ALA A 52 -0.80 6.37 5.08
N THR A 53 -1.71 5.50 5.51
CA THR A 53 -1.74 4.12 5.02
C THR A 53 -2.38 4.20 3.65
N ARG A 54 -1.54 4.42 2.63
CA ARG A 54 -1.93 4.12 1.26
C ARG A 54 -2.41 2.66 1.29
N PRO A 55 -3.64 2.34 0.87
CA PRO A 55 -3.98 0.96 0.58
C PRO A 55 -2.87 0.43 -0.32
N GLY A 56 -2.22 -0.67 0.07
CA GLY A 56 -1.19 -1.29 -0.75
C GLY A 56 -1.68 -1.35 -2.20
N SER A 57 -0.78 -1.13 -3.16
CA SER A 57 -1.11 -1.23 -4.57
C SER A 57 -1.96 -2.48 -4.79
N LYS A 58 -3.17 -2.28 -5.32
CA LYS A 58 -4.09 -3.38 -5.58
C LYS A 58 -3.31 -4.44 -6.37
N PRO A 59 -3.30 -5.71 -5.94
CA PRO A 59 -2.57 -6.74 -6.68
C PRO A 59 -3.06 -6.70 -8.13
N PHE A 60 -2.11 -6.69 -9.06
CA PHE A 60 -2.40 -6.53 -10.49
C PHE A 60 -3.23 -7.71 -11.01
N PHE A 61 -3.04 -8.88 -10.41
CA PHE A 61 -3.79 -10.09 -10.69
C PHE A 61 -4.67 -10.48 -9.51
N HIS A 62 -5.77 -11.17 -9.82
CA HIS A 62 -6.53 -11.89 -8.80
C HIS A 62 -5.67 -13.03 -8.27
N GLN A 63 -5.72 -13.33 -6.96
CA GLN A 63 -4.84 -14.31 -6.31
C GLN A 63 -4.82 -15.69 -7.02
N VAL A 64 -5.96 -16.09 -7.58
CA VAL A 64 -6.11 -17.33 -8.37
C VAL A 64 -5.27 -17.29 -9.67
N ALA A 65 -5.19 -16.13 -10.33
CA ALA A 65 -4.39 -15.98 -11.54
C ALA A 65 -2.88 -16.00 -11.23
N GLU A 66 -2.44 -15.44 -10.10
CA GLU A 66 -1.04 -15.54 -9.66
C GLU A 66 -0.66 -17.00 -9.39
N GLN A 67 -1.50 -17.73 -8.65
CA GLN A 67 -1.28 -19.15 -8.36
C GLN A 67 -1.18 -20.00 -9.64
N HIS A 68 -2.02 -19.72 -10.64
CA HIS A 68 -1.99 -20.44 -11.91
C HIS A 68 -0.73 -20.15 -12.73
N LEU A 69 -0.22 -18.91 -12.68
CA LEU A 69 1.03 -18.56 -13.36
C LEU A 69 2.23 -19.24 -12.70
N ASP A 70 2.26 -19.30 -11.37
CA ASP A 70 3.32 -19.97 -10.61
C ASP A 70 3.31 -21.49 -10.86
N ASP A 71 2.11 -22.09 -10.96
CA ASP A 71 1.96 -23.52 -11.26
C ASP A 71 2.45 -23.85 -12.68
N TRP A 72 2.08 -23.02 -13.67
CA TRP A 72 2.57 -23.16 -15.05
C TRP A 72 4.09 -22.99 -15.16
N ALA A 73 4.65 -22.00 -14.47
CA ALA A 73 6.10 -21.78 -14.45
C ALA A 73 6.83 -22.98 -13.85
N SER A 74 6.32 -23.51 -12.73
CA SER A 74 6.90 -24.66 -12.02
C SER A 74 6.81 -25.96 -12.82
N ALA A 75 5.68 -26.20 -13.49
CA ALA A 75 5.48 -27.35 -14.36
C ALA A 75 6.41 -27.31 -15.58
N GLY A 76 6.57 -26.14 -16.20
CA GLY A 76 7.48 -25.94 -17.33
C GLY A 76 8.95 -26.20 -16.97
N ILE A 77 9.42 -25.66 -15.83
CA ILE A 77 10.79 -25.88 -15.34
C ILE A 77 11.01 -27.36 -15.03
N SER A 78 10.05 -28.03 -14.40
CA SER A 78 10.14 -29.46 -14.07
C SER A 78 10.24 -30.34 -15.33
N LEU A 79 9.48 -30.02 -16.38
CA LEU A 79 9.53 -30.74 -17.65
C LEU A 79 10.88 -30.57 -18.37
N ILE A 80 11.47 -29.38 -18.31
CA ILE A 80 12.80 -29.09 -18.88
C ILE A 80 13.88 -29.89 -18.14
N ILE A 81 13.83 -29.92 -16.81
CA ILE A 81 14.79 -30.67 -15.98
C ILE A 81 14.65 -32.17 -16.25
N LEU A 82 13.43 -32.71 -16.29
CA LEU A 82 13.20 -34.12 -16.56
C LEU A 82 13.66 -34.53 -17.96
N SER A 83 13.39 -33.70 -18.97
CA SER A 83 13.85 -33.93 -20.35
C SER A 83 15.38 -33.89 -20.47
N SER A 84 16.02 -32.99 -19.72
CA SER A 84 17.48 -32.88 -19.68
C SER A 84 18.12 -34.07 -18.97
N ALA A 85 17.51 -34.56 -17.88
CA ALA A 85 17.95 -35.75 -17.16
C ALA A 85 17.81 -37.03 -18.01
N LEU A 86 16.68 -37.20 -18.70
CA LEU A 86 16.44 -38.34 -19.59
C LEU A 86 17.44 -38.37 -20.76
N ARG A 87 17.72 -37.20 -21.37
CA ARG A 87 18.72 -37.06 -22.43
C ARG A 87 20.15 -37.35 -21.96
N SER A 88 20.46 -37.05 -20.70
CA SER A 88 21.76 -37.36 -20.10
C SER A 88 21.93 -38.86 -19.81
N PHE A 89 20.83 -39.56 -19.50
CA PHE A 89 20.81 -41.00 -19.27
C PHE A 89 20.94 -41.82 -20.57
N GLU A 90 20.34 -41.35 -21.67
CA GLU A 90 20.44 -42.01 -22.99
C GLU A 90 21.80 -41.84 -23.69
N LYS A 91 22.70 -40.98 -23.19
CA LYS A 91 24.02 -40.78 -23.81
C LYS A 91 24.96 -41.88 -23.31
N PRO A 92 25.29 -42.92 -24.11
CA PRO A 92 26.23 -43.93 -23.67
C PRO A 92 27.59 -43.28 -23.43
N ARG A 93 28.15 -43.47 -22.24
CA ARG A 93 29.56 -43.17 -21.97
C ARG A 93 30.39 -44.07 -22.89
N ARG A 94 30.88 -43.52 -23.99
CA ARG A 94 32.00 -44.10 -24.72
C ARG A 94 33.29 -43.81 -23.97
#